data_AF-A0A2E8CSH4-F1
#
_entry.id   AF-A0A2E8CSH4-F1
#
_cell.length_a   1.000
_cell.length_b   1.000
_cell.length_c   1.000
_cell.angle_alpha   90.00
_cell.angle_beta   90.00
_cell.angle_gamma   90.00
#
_symmetry.space_group_name_H-M   'P 1'
#
loop_
_entity.id
_entity.type
_entity.pdbx_description
1 polymer ?
#
loop_
_entity_poly.entity_id
_entity_poly.type
_entity_poly.pdbx_seq_one_letter_code
_entity_poly.pdbx_strand_id
1 'polypeptide(L)'
;MKPYQTLADQSSSRGLTLIEITLVIAIMLALASIVTYSASSITEWRKARTAGEQLKAVYIAQKSYMADHPTKSPSSLTSSNIIPYLPGNPGSLPSTKSLDDEDLTINISLMPPVFDLGGSTYDPSDTAEDGLWDAGGL
;
A
#
# COMPACT_ATOMS: atom_id res chain seq x y z
N MET A 1 15.49 -43.53 73.25
CA MET A 1 15.88 -42.93 71.96
C MET A 1 14.65 -42.89 71.07
N LYS A 2 14.13 -41.71 70.71
CA LYS A 2 12.93 -41.50 69.89
C LYS A 2 13.38 -41.01 68.50
N PRO A 3 12.84 -41.54 67.38
CA PRO A 3 13.35 -41.25 66.04
C PRO A 3 12.98 -39.83 65.58
N TYR A 4 13.87 -39.25 64.76
CA TYR A 4 13.76 -37.93 64.16
C TYR A 4 12.56 -37.85 63.20
N GLN A 5 11.73 -36.82 63.37
CA GLN A 5 10.66 -36.52 62.42
C GLN A 5 11.24 -35.92 61.14
N THR A 6 10.97 -36.56 60.01
CA THR A 6 11.27 -36.05 58.68
C THR A 6 10.25 -34.97 58.33
N LEU A 7 10.68 -33.71 58.29
CA LEU A 7 9.86 -32.60 57.81
C LEU A 7 9.80 -32.70 56.28
N ALA A 8 8.70 -33.23 55.76
CA ALA A 8 8.39 -33.13 54.34
C ALA A 8 7.98 -31.68 54.05
N ASP A 9 8.91 -30.90 53.51
CA ASP A 9 8.60 -29.61 52.90
C ASP A 9 7.83 -29.84 51.60
N GLN A 10 6.50 -29.83 51.69
CA GLN A 10 5.65 -29.78 50.51
C GLN A 10 5.46 -28.32 50.10
N SER A 11 6.42 -27.79 49.34
CA SER A 11 6.17 -26.59 48.55
C SER A 11 5.13 -26.93 47.48
N SER A 12 3.91 -26.45 47.71
CA SER A 12 2.80 -26.59 46.76
C SER A 12 3.06 -25.69 45.55
N SER A 13 3.73 -26.23 44.53
CA SER A 13 3.90 -25.61 43.21
C SER A 13 2.65 -25.78 42.33
N ARG A 14 1.47 -25.50 42.89
CA ARG A 14 0.19 -25.66 42.19
C ARG A 14 -0.66 -24.40 42.28
N GLY A 15 -0.13 -23.35 41.67
CA GLY A 15 -0.84 -22.08 41.44
C GLY A 15 -0.41 -21.35 40.16
N LEU A 16 0.37 -21.99 39.29
CA LEU A 16 0.99 -21.34 38.12
C LEU A 16 0.21 -21.51 36.82
N THR A 17 -0.68 -22.50 36.65
CA THR A 17 -1.25 -22.79 35.32
C THR A 17 -2.25 -21.73 34.84
N LEU A 18 -3.15 -21.25 35.70
CA LEU A 18 -4.21 -20.36 35.25
C LEU A 18 -3.69 -18.95 34.98
N ILE A 19 -2.85 -18.42 35.88
CA ILE A 19 -2.25 -17.10 35.71
C ILE A 19 -1.28 -17.07 34.52
N GLU A 20 -0.48 -18.12 34.33
CA GLU A 20 0.45 -18.24 33.19
C GLU A 20 -0.30 -18.34 31.87
N ILE A 21 -1.37 -19.14 31.79
CA ILE A 21 -2.18 -19.21 30.57
C ILE A 21 -2.90 -17.88 30.29
N THR A 22 -3.42 -17.18 31.31
CA THR A 22 -4.00 -15.85 31.09
C THR A 22 -2.98 -14.81 30.65
N LEU A 23 -1.75 -14.87 31.18
CA LEU A 23 -0.65 -13.99 30.79
C LEU A 23 -0.21 -14.28 29.35
N VAL A 24 -0.07 -15.55 28.97
CA VAL A 24 0.28 -15.96 27.61
C VAL A 24 -0.79 -15.52 26.61
N ILE A 25 -2.08 -15.71 26.93
CA ILE A 25 -3.18 -15.26 26.06
C ILE A 25 -3.15 -13.73 25.92
N ALA A 26 -2.96 -12.99 27.02
CA ALA A 26 -2.87 -11.52 26.97
C ALA A 26 -1.70 -11.05 26.09
N ILE A 27 -0.53 -11.69 26.21
CA ILE A 27 0.64 -11.40 25.37
C ILE A 27 0.39 -11.77 23.91
N MET A 28 -0.23 -12.93 23.64
CA MET A 28 -0.59 -13.32 22.27
C MET A 28 -1.55 -12.33 21.61
N LEU A 29 -2.58 -11.86 22.32
CA LEU A 29 -3.52 -10.85 21.81
C LEU A 29 -2.84 -9.49 21.59
N ALA A 30 -1.95 -9.08 22.50
CA ALA A 30 -1.18 -7.85 22.34
C ALA A 30 -0.28 -7.91 21.10
N LEU A 31 0.45 -9.01 20.90
CA LEU A 31 1.32 -9.20 19.75
C LEU A 31 0.53 -9.32 18.44
N ALA A 32 -0.58 -10.07 18.44
CA ALA A 32 -1.46 -10.18 17.27
C ALA A 32 -1.97 -8.82 16.80
N SER A 33 -2.34 -7.94 17.74
CA SER A 33 -2.82 -6.59 17.44
C SER A 33 -1.75 -5.70 16.78
N ILE A 34 -0.49 -5.80 17.25
CA ILE A 34 0.64 -5.03 16.67
C ILE A 34 0.92 -5.48 15.24
N VAL A 35 0.90 -6.80 14.99
CA VAL A 35 1.17 -7.37 13.67
C VAL A 35 0.12 -6.96 12.65
N THR A 36 -1.17 -6.97 13.00
CA THR A 36 -2.24 -6.58 12.07
C THR A 36 -2.16 -5.11 11.67
N TYR A 37 -1.82 -4.21 12.59
CA TYR A 37 -1.66 -2.78 12.28
C TYR A 37 -0.43 -2.53 11.38
N SER A 38 0.68 -3.24 11.61
CA SER A 38 1.87 -3.09 10.76
C SER A 38 1.67 -3.59 9.32
N ALA A 39 0.76 -4.55 9.12
CA ALA A 39 0.51 -5.14 7.81
C ALA A 39 -0.28 -4.21 6.87
N SER A 40 -1.18 -3.38 7.39
CA SER A 40 -1.94 -2.44 6.53
C SER A 40 -1.02 -1.37 5.92
N SER A 41 -0.17 -0.73 6.74
CA SER A 41 0.74 0.32 6.27
C SER A 41 1.71 -0.15 5.19
N ILE A 42 2.22 -1.40 5.27
CA ILE A 42 3.10 -1.92 4.22
C ILE A 42 2.34 -2.21 2.92
N THR A 43 1.08 -2.65 3.02
CA THR A 43 0.24 -2.88 1.83
C THR A 43 -0.15 -1.57 1.15
N GLU A 44 -0.50 -0.54 1.94
CA GLU A 44 -0.80 0.81 1.45
C GLU A 44 0.42 1.41 0.73
N TRP A 45 1.61 1.32 1.33
CA TRP A 45 2.84 1.77 0.69
C TRP A 45 3.13 1.04 -0.63
N ARG A 46 2.89 -0.27 -0.70
CA ARG A 46 3.06 -1.04 -1.94
C ARG A 46 2.07 -0.60 -3.02
N LYS A 47 0.80 -0.35 -2.65
CA LYS A 47 -0.23 0.18 -3.56
C LYS A 47 0.19 1.54 -4.11
N ALA A 48 0.57 2.46 -3.23
CA ALA A 48 1.05 3.80 -3.57
C ALA A 48 2.26 3.75 -4.49
N ARG A 49 3.27 2.93 -4.16
CA ARG A 49 4.46 2.79 -5.00
C ARG A 49 4.14 2.27 -6.41
N THR A 50 3.26 1.26 -6.50
CA THR A 50 2.82 0.73 -7.80
C THR A 50 2.06 1.78 -8.60
N ALA A 51 1.19 2.55 -7.93
CA ALA A 51 0.43 3.64 -8.52
C ALA A 51 1.35 4.72 -9.13
N GLY A 52 2.34 5.20 -8.36
CA GLY A 52 3.31 6.19 -8.85
C GLY A 52 4.18 5.67 -10.00
N GLU A 53 4.56 4.39 -9.99
CA GLU A 53 5.28 3.77 -11.10
C GLU A 53 4.43 3.72 -12.39
N GLN A 54 3.14 3.41 -12.28
CA GLN A 54 2.22 3.45 -13.41
C GLN A 54 2.01 4.88 -13.95
N LEU A 55 1.81 5.88 -13.08
CA LEU A 55 1.70 7.27 -13.52
C LEU A 55 2.96 7.77 -14.21
N LYS A 56 4.14 7.41 -13.69
CA LYS A 56 5.43 7.76 -14.32
C LYS A 56 5.58 7.11 -15.69
N ALA A 57 5.16 5.85 -15.83
CA ALA A 57 5.16 5.17 -17.13
C ALA A 57 4.24 5.88 -18.13
N VAL A 58 3.03 6.25 -17.72
CA VAL A 58 2.08 7.01 -18.55
C VAL A 58 2.63 8.40 -18.88
N TYR A 59 3.23 9.09 -17.92
CA TYR A 59 3.79 10.43 -18.11
C TYR A 59 4.95 10.42 -19.13
N ILE A 60 5.83 9.41 -19.06
CA ILE A 60 6.89 9.21 -20.04
C ILE A 60 6.27 8.94 -21.42
N ALA A 61 5.26 8.07 -21.51
CA ALA A 61 4.56 7.76 -22.76
C ALA A 61 3.88 9.00 -23.37
N GLN A 62 3.24 9.85 -22.57
CA GLN A 62 2.68 11.14 -23.02
C GLN A 62 3.77 12.04 -23.61
N LYS A 63 4.89 12.20 -22.91
CA LYS A 63 6.02 13.02 -23.39
C LYS A 63 6.59 12.46 -24.69
N SER A 64 6.75 11.15 -24.82
CA SER A 64 7.23 10.51 -26.05
C SER A 64 6.26 10.73 -27.21
N TYR A 65 4.96 10.53 -27.00
CA TYR A 65 3.95 10.79 -28.04
C TYR A 65 3.95 12.27 -28.48
N MET A 66 4.05 13.20 -27.53
CA MET A 66 4.09 14.64 -27.82
C MET A 66 5.40 15.08 -28.47
N ALA A 67 6.51 14.40 -28.20
CA ALA A 67 7.77 14.63 -28.91
C ALA A 67 7.64 14.28 -30.40
N ASP A 68 6.91 13.21 -30.71
CA ASP A 68 6.61 12.82 -32.10
C ASP A 68 5.50 13.69 -32.72
N HIS A 69 4.62 14.28 -31.90
CA HIS A 69 3.45 15.06 -32.31
C HIS A 69 3.41 16.43 -31.62
N PRO A 70 4.31 17.38 -31.96
CA PRO A 70 4.52 18.62 -31.21
C PRO A 70 3.32 19.59 -31.22
N THR A 71 2.35 19.38 -32.12
CA THR A 71 1.13 20.20 -32.21
C THR A 71 -0.04 19.65 -31.40
N LYS A 72 0.09 18.47 -30.80
CA LYS A 72 -0.96 17.85 -29.98
C LYS A 72 -0.95 18.40 -28.57
N SER A 73 -2.13 18.79 -28.08
CA SER A 73 -2.33 19.23 -26.70
C SER A 73 -2.53 18.02 -25.79
N PRO A 74 -2.08 18.05 -24.51
CA PRO A 74 -2.40 17.04 -23.50
C PRO A 74 -3.90 16.77 -23.38
N SER A 75 -4.72 17.81 -23.45
CA SER A 75 -6.19 17.71 -23.37
C SER A 75 -6.84 17.00 -24.55
N SER A 76 -6.09 16.73 -25.62
CA SER A 76 -6.56 16.02 -26.82
C SER A 76 -6.04 14.59 -26.92
N LEU A 77 -5.32 14.12 -25.89
CA LEU A 77 -4.75 12.78 -25.85
C LEU A 77 -5.85 11.74 -25.59
N THR A 78 -5.78 10.64 -26.33
CA THR A 78 -6.65 9.48 -26.12
C THR A 78 -5.82 8.27 -25.73
N SER A 79 -6.43 7.26 -25.11
CA SER A 79 -5.75 6.02 -24.71
C SER A 79 -5.05 5.36 -25.91
N SER A 80 -5.66 5.43 -27.10
CA SER A 80 -5.10 4.88 -28.34
C SER A 80 -3.77 5.53 -28.76
N ASN A 81 -3.54 6.78 -28.37
CA ASN A 81 -2.30 7.49 -28.67
C ASN A 81 -1.18 7.10 -27.72
N ILE A 82 -1.50 6.78 -26.48
CA ILE A 82 -0.54 6.55 -25.40
C ILE A 82 -0.14 5.07 -25.27
N ILE A 83 -1.09 4.16 -25.47
CA ILE A 83 -0.88 2.70 -25.35
C ILE A 83 0.38 2.20 -26.10
N PRO A 84 0.64 2.61 -27.37
CA PRO A 84 1.82 2.15 -28.09
C PRO A 84 3.17 2.58 -27.47
N TYR A 85 3.17 3.65 -26.67
CA TYR A 85 4.35 4.21 -26.03
C TYR A 85 4.56 3.69 -24.61
N LEU A 86 3.64 2.88 -24.09
CA LEU A 86 3.79 2.24 -22.80
C LEU A 86 4.72 1.02 -22.87
N PRO A 87 5.48 0.73 -21.80
CA PRO A 87 6.36 -0.43 -21.77
C PRO A 87 5.55 -1.73 -21.96
N GLY A 88 5.92 -2.52 -22.97
CA GLY A 88 5.27 -3.78 -23.29
C GLY A 88 3.98 -3.67 -24.10
N ASN A 89 3.58 -2.46 -24.52
CA ASN A 89 2.35 -2.20 -25.30
C ASN A 89 1.12 -2.93 -24.74
N PRO A 90 0.75 -2.67 -23.46
CA PRO A 90 -0.42 -3.27 -22.85
C PRO A 90 -1.65 -2.80 -23.64
N GLY A 91 -2.52 -3.72 -24.08
CA GLY A 91 -3.70 -3.40 -24.89
C GLY A 91 -4.72 -2.45 -24.22
N SER A 92 -4.47 -2.00 -23.00
CA SER A 92 -5.23 -1.02 -22.24
C SER A 92 -4.30 -0.13 -21.41
N LEU A 93 -4.80 1.03 -20.98
CA LEU A 93 -4.10 1.83 -19.98
C LEU A 93 -3.94 1.04 -18.67
N PRO A 94 -2.83 1.24 -17.93
CA PRO A 94 -2.68 0.69 -16.60
C PRO A 94 -3.78 1.20 -15.68
N SER A 95 -4.22 0.34 -14.77
CA SER A 95 -5.10 0.69 -13.66
C SER A 95 -4.48 0.15 -12.37
N THR A 96 -4.84 0.79 -11.26
CA THR A 96 -4.45 0.37 -9.91
C THR A 96 -5.65 0.48 -8.98
N LYS A 97 -5.48 -0.03 -7.77
CA LYS A 97 -6.50 0.02 -6.72
C LYS A 97 -6.24 1.18 -5.77
N SER A 98 -7.32 1.79 -5.28
CA SER A 98 -7.29 2.73 -4.16
C SER A 98 -6.89 2.01 -2.85
N LEU A 99 -6.67 2.80 -1.79
CA LEU A 99 -6.46 2.23 -0.46
C LEU A 99 -7.66 1.37 -0.01
N ASP A 100 -8.87 1.76 -0.43
CA ASP A 100 -10.15 1.07 -0.18
C ASP A 100 -10.51 -0.01 -1.23
N ASP A 101 -9.56 -0.41 -2.08
CA ASP A 101 -9.72 -1.42 -3.15
C ASP A 101 -10.68 -1.07 -4.30
N GLU A 102 -10.97 0.22 -4.48
CA GLU A 102 -11.71 0.73 -5.64
C GLU A 102 -10.81 0.85 -6.87
N ASP A 103 -11.38 0.70 -8.06
CA ASP A 103 -10.62 0.83 -9.31
C ASP A 103 -10.33 2.30 -9.64
N LEU A 104 -9.04 2.62 -9.78
CA LEU A 104 -8.57 3.94 -10.19
C LEU A 104 -8.32 3.98 -11.69
N THR A 105 -8.80 5.05 -12.31
CA THR A 105 -8.57 5.33 -13.75
C THR A 105 -7.53 6.43 -13.90
N ILE A 106 -6.64 6.31 -14.88
CA ILE A 106 -5.64 7.36 -15.15
C ILE A 106 -6.23 8.42 -16.07
N ASN A 107 -6.19 9.67 -15.62
CA ASN A 107 -6.55 10.83 -16.42
C ASN A 107 -5.34 11.30 -17.25
N ILE A 108 -5.37 10.96 -18.53
CA ILE A 108 -4.33 11.31 -19.50
C ILE A 108 -4.55 12.69 -20.16
N SER A 109 -5.64 13.39 -19.84
CA SER A 109 -5.93 14.72 -20.38
C SER A 109 -5.09 15.80 -19.70
N LEU A 110 -4.49 15.45 -18.56
CA LEU A 110 -3.59 16.28 -17.78
C LEU A 110 -2.14 15.81 -17.98
N MET A 111 -1.21 16.76 -17.86
CA MET A 111 0.21 16.50 -17.85
C MET A 111 0.82 17.35 -16.73
N PRO A 112 1.31 16.75 -15.63
CA PRO A 112 1.43 15.30 -15.37
C PRO A 112 0.06 14.58 -15.27
N PRO A 113 -0.02 13.28 -15.61
CA PRO A 113 -1.24 12.51 -15.47
C PRO A 113 -1.52 12.23 -13.99
N VAL A 114 -2.80 12.08 -13.65
CA VAL A 114 -3.29 11.83 -12.27
C VAL A 114 -4.25 10.66 -12.25
N PHE A 115 -4.46 10.05 -11.07
CA PHE A 115 -5.56 9.11 -10.90
C PHE A 115 -6.86 9.85 -10.65
N ASP A 116 -7.96 9.31 -11.17
CA ASP A 116 -9.32 9.72 -10.87
C ASP A 116 -10.08 8.58 -10.20
N LEU A 117 -10.84 8.93 -9.17
CA LEU A 117 -11.82 8.09 -8.49
C LEU A 117 -13.18 8.79 -8.56
N GLY A 118 -14.14 8.18 -9.25
CA GLY A 118 -15.50 8.74 -9.36
C GLY A 118 -15.57 10.12 -10.04
N GLY A 119 -14.56 10.50 -10.84
CA GLY A 119 -14.49 11.79 -11.53
C GLY A 119 -13.77 12.91 -10.77
N SER A 120 -13.22 12.60 -9.59
CA SER A 120 -12.34 13.50 -8.83
C SER A 120 -10.92 12.96 -8.83
N THR A 121 -9.94 13.86 -8.84
CA THR A 121 -8.54 13.50 -8.67
C THR A 121 -8.34 12.79 -7.34
N TYR A 122 -7.74 11.61 -7.40
CA TYR A 122 -7.45 10.76 -6.26
C TYR A 122 -5.98 10.91 -5.88
N ASP A 123 -5.76 11.53 -4.73
CA ASP A 123 -4.49 11.58 -4.03
C ASP A 123 -4.80 11.45 -2.52
N PRO A 124 -4.52 10.29 -1.91
CA PRO A 124 -4.74 10.07 -0.49
C PRO A 124 -3.59 10.61 0.38
N SER A 125 -2.51 11.12 -0.23
CA SER A 125 -1.43 11.76 0.51
C SER A 125 -1.83 13.18 0.93
N ASP A 126 -1.23 13.66 2.03
CA ASP A 126 -1.41 15.05 2.48
C ASP A 126 -0.66 16.07 1.59
N THR A 127 0.11 15.60 0.61
CA THR A 127 1.03 16.44 -0.18
C THR A 127 1.10 16.00 -1.64
N ALA A 128 0.75 16.91 -2.56
CA ALA A 128 0.77 16.67 -4.01
C ALA A 128 2.17 16.55 -4.66
N GLU A 129 3.22 16.36 -3.86
CA GLU A 129 4.63 16.29 -4.29
C GLU A 129 5.39 15.14 -3.59
N ASP A 130 4.68 14.13 -3.09
CA ASP A 130 5.31 12.98 -2.42
C ASP A 130 5.96 11.99 -3.40
N GLY A 131 5.62 12.08 -4.68
CA GLY A 131 6.10 11.19 -5.73
C GLY A 131 5.61 9.74 -5.64
N LEU A 132 4.68 9.46 -4.71
CA LEU A 132 3.96 8.18 -4.58
C LEU A 132 2.65 8.20 -5.37
N TRP A 133 1.86 9.26 -5.25
CA TRP A 133 0.58 9.41 -5.96
C TRP A 133 0.61 10.44 -7.08
N ASP A 134 1.76 11.09 -7.28
CA ASP A 134 2.01 12.00 -8.37
C ASP A 134 3.14 11.51 -9.29
N ALA A 135 3.14 12.01 -10.53
CA ALA A 135 4.24 11.85 -11.49
C ALA A 135 4.94 13.18 -11.81
N GLY A 136 4.53 14.27 -11.15
CA GLY A 136 4.96 15.64 -11.42
C GLY A 136 6.08 16.14 -10.51
N GLY A 137 6.17 15.61 -9.29
CA GLY A 137 7.26 15.91 -8.37
C GLY A 137 8.53 15.17 -8.80
N LEU A 138 9.47 15.90 -9.39
CA LEU A 138 10.86 15.46 -9.58
C LEU A 138 11.78 16.40 -8.82
#